data_AF-A0A067ND07-F1
#
_entry.id   AF-A0A067ND07-F1
#
_cell.length_a   1.000
_cell.length_b   1.000
_cell.length_c   1.000
_cell.angle_alpha   90.00
_cell.angle_beta   90.00
_cell.angle_gamma   90.00
#
_symmetry.space_group_name_H-M   'P 1'
#
loop_
_entity.id
_entity.type
_entity.pdbx_description
1 polymer ?
#
loop_
_entity_poly.entity_id
_entity_poly.type
_entity_poly.pdbx_seq_one_letter_code
_entity_poly.pdbx_strand_id
1 'polypeptide(L)'
;MSSFEAILFPSDGRLPHMVSLTTSPTTMSAHHSSFTLSPLRMPHPEEFMDYIAKGLGSRAWRYQLVEALDGMHRKFTHPYIIFYPTVSQDGLPFPINNLLREIQGPLFREEVAWRGNIIIAKYRDEPFSSMTNASIADFPILKNYLMTHGSPVYC
;
A
#
# COMPACT_ATOMS: atom_id res chain seq x y z
N MET A 1 -10.04 -8.48 -16.60
CA MET A 1 -9.35 -7.92 -15.42
C MET A 1 -10.22 -6.83 -14.85
N SER A 2 -10.47 -6.82 -13.55
CA SER A 2 -11.07 -5.66 -12.88
C SER A 2 -9.96 -4.75 -12.39
N SER A 3 -10.14 -3.44 -12.54
CA SER A 3 -9.27 -2.45 -11.93
C SER A 3 -10.06 -1.51 -11.04
N PHE A 4 -9.36 -0.80 -10.18
CA PHE A 4 -9.90 0.29 -9.38
C PHE A 4 -8.86 1.40 -9.28
N GLU A 5 -9.33 2.59 -8.95
CA GLU A 5 -8.45 3.75 -8.80
C GLU A 5 -7.73 3.71 -7.45
N ALA A 6 -6.41 3.86 -7.48
CA ALA A 6 -5.52 3.94 -6.32
C ALA A 6 -4.64 5.20 -6.43
N ILE A 7 -4.04 5.62 -5.33
CA ILE A 7 -3.12 6.77 -5.31
C ILE A 7 -1.70 6.24 -5.27
N LEU A 8 -0.91 6.56 -6.29
CA LEU A 8 0.53 6.30 -6.31
C LEU A 8 1.27 7.47 -5.66
N PHE A 9 2.19 7.15 -4.75
CA PHE A 9 3.20 8.07 -4.20
C PHE A 9 4.58 7.67 -4.75
N PRO A 10 5.05 8.33 -5.82
CA PRO A 10 6.36 8.04 -6.40
C PRO A 10 7.49 8.35 -5.41
N SER A 11 8.54 7.53 -5.41
CA SER A 11 9.73 7.78 -4.59
C SER A 11 10.63 8.90 -5.11
N ASP A 12 10.53 9.20 -6.42
CA ASP A 12 11.39 10.13 -7.15
C ASP A 12 11.08 11.63 -6.91
N GLY A 13 10.09 11.95 -6.06
CA GLY A 13 9.70 13.32 -5.74
C GLY A 13 8.60 13.91 -6.63
N ARG A 14 8.08 13.16 -7.61
CA ARG A 14 6.85 13.56 -8.30
C ARG A 14 5.65 13.60 -7.34
N LEU A 15 4.66 14.42 -7.69
CA LEU A 15 3.42 14.52 -6.92
C LEU A 15 2.60 13.21 -6.98
N PRO A 16 1.81 12.91 -5.93
CA PRO A 16 0.91 11.78 -5.93
C PRO A 16 -0.15 11.94 -7.02
N HIS A 17 -0.51 10.84 -7.65
CA HIS A 17 -1.50 10.83 -8.72
C HIS A 17 -2.27 9.52 -8.75
N MET A 18 -3.43 9.54 -9.41
CA MET A 18 -4.29 8.38 -9.56
C MET A 18 -3.68 7.38 -10.55
N VAL A 19 -3.80 6.09 -10.23
CA VAL A 19 -3.42 4.98 -11.09
C VAL A 19 -4.52 3.91 -11.08
N SER A 20 -4.69 3.22 -12.21
CA SER A 20 -5.63 2.10 -12.31
C SER A 20 -4.94 0.81 -11.86
N LEU A 21 -5.25 0.34 -10.66
CA LEU A 21 -4.65 -0.85 -10.07
C LEU A 21 -5.42 -2.10 -10.49
N THR A 22 -4.75 -3.03 -11.18
CA THR A 22 -5.36 -4.25 -11.69
C THR A 22 -5.49 -5.31 -10.60
N THR A 23 -6.42 -6.24 -10.81
CA THR A 23 -6.63 -7.40 -9.94
C THR A 23 -6.82 -8.68 -10.75
N SER A 24 -6.32 -9.80 -10.21
CA SER A 24 -6.56 -11.14 -10.73
C SER A 24 -7.50 -11.94 -9.81
N PRO A 25 -8.31 -12.87 -10.36
CA PRO A 25 -9.03 -13.84 -9.54
C PRO A 25 -8.03 -14.77 -8.83
N THR A 26 -8.20 -14.98 -7.53
CA THR A 26 -7.38 -15.94 -6.79
C THR A 26 -7.83 -17.37 -7.14
N THR A 27 -7.01 -18.16 -7.83
CA THR A 27 -7.29 -19.58 -8.06
C THR A 27 -6.95 -20.38 -6.79
N MET A 28 -7.97 -20.93 -6.14
CA MET A 28 -7.80 -21.75 -4.95
C MET A 28 -7.09 -23.07 -5.30
N SER A 29 -5.96 -23.37 -4.65
CA SER A 29 -5.56 -24.76 -4.42
C SER A 29 -6.07 -25.13 -3.03
N ALA A 30 -7.13 -25.94 -2.98
CA ALA A 30 -7.73 -26.40 -1.74
C ALA A 30 -6.81 -27.41 -1.06
N HIS A 31 -5.89 -26.95 -0.22
CA HIS A 31 -5.22 -27.79 0.75
C HIS A 31 -5.42 -27.22 2.15
N HIS A 32 -6.36 -27.87 2.86
CA HIS A 32 -6.60 -27.88 4.30
C HIS A 32 -5.66 -27.05 5.19
N SER A 33 -6.12 -25.88 5.65
CA SER A 33 -5.96 -25.44 7.05
C SER A 33 -6.55 -24.05 7.26
N SER A 34 -7.43 -23.93 8.27
CA SER A 34 -7.93 -22.71 8.93
C SER A 34 -8.69 -21.66 8.10
N PHE A 35 -9.92 -21.37 8.54
CA PHE A 35 -10.77 -20.27 8.09
C PHE A 35 -10.09 -18.91 8.28
N THR A 36 -9.33 -18.46 7.29
CA THR A 36 -9.10 -17.04 7.04
C THR A 36 -9.62 -16.78 5.63
N LEU A 37 -10.67 -15.96 5.52
CA LEU A 37 -11.33 -15.58 4.28
C LEU A 37 -10.28 -15.16 3.26
N SER A 38 -10.02 -16.04 2.30
CA SER A 38 -8.99 -15.81 1.28
C SER A 38 -9.47 -14.71 0.34
N PRO A 39 -8.59 -13.80 -0.10
CA PRO A 39 -8.97 -12.68 -0.95
C PRO A 39 -9.58 -13.19 -2.25
N LEU A 40 -10.81 -12.74 -2.57
CA LEU A 40 -11.50 -13.10 -3.81
C LEU A 40 -10.72 -12.63 -5.06
N ARG A 41 -9.98 -11.52 -4.91
CA ARG A 41 -9.15 -10.94 -5.96
C ARG A 41 -7.84 -10.40 -5.40
N MET A 42 -6.73 -10.74 -6.02
CA MET A 42 -5.41 -10.26 -5.64
C MET A 42 -5.08 -8.98 -6.42
N PRO A 43 -4.78 -7.84 -5.77
CA PRO A 43 -4.26 -6.67 -6.45
C PRO A 43 -2.80 -6.87 -6.87
N HIS A 44 -2.37 -6.15 -7.90
CA HIS A 44 -1.01 -6.20 -8.45
C HIS A 44 -0.26 -4.87 -8.26
N PRO A 45 0.01 -4.44 -7.01
CA PRO A 45 0.71 -3.18 -6.76
C PRO A 45 2.15 -3.20 -7.30
N GLU A 46 2.73 -4.37 -7.51
CA GLU A 46 4.05 -4.55 -8.13
C GLU A 46 4.18 -3.90 -9.51
N GLU A 47 3.07 -3.70 -10.24
CA GLU A 47 3.06 -3.03 -11.55
C GLU A 47 3.52 -1.57 -11.46
N PHE A 48 3.43 -0.96 -10.28
CA PHE A 48 3.79 0.44 -10.02
C PHE A 48 5.00 0.60 -9.08
N MET A 49 5.63 -0.52 -8.69
CA MET A 49 6.79 -0.53 -7.80
C MET A 49 8.07 -0.68 -8.61
N ASP A 50 8.72 0.45 -8.90
CA ASP A 50 9.97 0.45 -9.65
C ASP A 50 11.02 -0.42 -8.95
N TYR A 51 11.72 -1.23 -9.75
CA TYR A 51 12.83 -2.08 -9.29
C TYR A 51 12.45 -3.24 -8.35
N ILE A 52 11.16 -3.53 -8.17
CA ILE A 52 10.69 -4.67 -7.41
C ILE A 52 11.11 -6.01 -8.04
N ALA A 53 11.43 -7.00 -7.21
CA ALA A 53 11.80 -8.34 -7.61
C ALA A 53 10.70 -8.99 -8.46
N LYS A 54 11.05 -9.40 -9.69
CA LYS A 54 10.13 -10.06 -10.61
C LYS A 54 9.99 -11.55 -10.26
N GLY A 55 8.82 -12.13 -10.53
CA GLY A 55 8.56 -13.57 -10.35
C GLY A 55 8.28 -14.02 -8.91
N LEU A 56 8.39 -13.13 -7.92
CA LEU A 56 8.04 -13.44 -6.52
C LEU A 56 6.56 -13.19 -6.19
N GLY A 57 5.80 -12.54 -7.09
CA GLY A 57 4.39 -12.20 -6.89
C GLY A 57 4.17 -11.39 -5.60
N SER A 58 3.16 -11.76 -4.82
CA SER A 58 2.81 -11.09 -3.55
C SER A 58 3.87 -11.19 -2.45
N ARG A 59 4.96 -11.94 -2.66
CA ARG A 59 6.09 -12.00 -1.71
C ARG A 59 7.07 -10.85 -1.89
N ALA A 60 6.99 -10.10 -2.98
CA ALA A 60 7.91 -8.99 -3.27
C ALA A 60 7.54 -7.68 -2.58
N TRP A 61 6.32 -7.59 -2.07
CA TRP A 61 5.73 -6.42 -1.41
C TRP A 61 4.98 -6.84 -0.15
N ARG A 62 4.65 -5.85 0.68
CA ARG A 62 3.76 -6.00 1.83
C ARG A 62 2.71 -4.91 1.83
N TYR A 63 1.80 -4.98 2.80
CA TYR A 63 0.76 -3.98 2.97
C TYR A 63 0.59 -3.56 4.42
N GLN A 64 0.07 -2.35 4.61
CA GLN A 64 -0.32 -1.80 5.91
C GLN A 64 -1.77 -1.31 5.81
N LEU A 65 -2.59 -1.69 6.78
CA LEU A 65 -3.97 -1.21 6.87
C LEU A 65 -4.03 0.14 7.58
N VAL A 66 -4.84 1.05 7.05
CA VAL A 66 -5.13 2.36 7.63
C VAL A 66 -6.62 2.42 7.91
N GLU A 67 -6.96 2.03 9.13
CA GLU A 67 -8.36 1.88 9.55
C GLU A 67 -8.90 3.08 10.32
N ALA A 68 -8.02 3.91 10.88
CA ALA A 68 -8.35 5.11 11.64
C ALA A 68 -7.15 6.06 11.65
N LEU A 69 -7.39 7.33 11.99
CA LEU A 69 -6.33 8.27 12.35
C LEU A 69 -6.11 8.26 13.87
N ASP A 70 -4.95 8.78 14.28
CA ASP A 70 -4.67 9.05 15.69
C ASP A 70 -5.79 9.89 16.32
N GLY A 71 -6.34 9.42 17.44
CA GLY A 71 -7.41 10.09 18.16
C GLY A 71 -8.84 9.80 17.67
N MET A 72 -9.03 8.99 16.62
CA MET A 72 -10.37 8.56 16.21
C MET A 72 -10.89 7.41 17.09
N HIS A 73 -12.15 7.51 17.53
CA HIS A 73 -12.83 6.46 18.32
C HIS A 73 -13.56 5.42 17.47
N ARG A 74 -13.62 5.62 16.14
CA ARG A 74 -14.27 4.71 15.19
C ARG A 74 -13.38 4.57 13.95
N LYS A 75 -13.40 3.39 13.33
CA LYS A 75 -12.75 3.16 12.04
C LYS A 75 -13.43 3.95 10.93
N PHE A 76 -12.71 4.18 9.83
CA PHE A 76 -13.28 4.69 8.60
C PHE A 76 -14.36 3.74 8.06
N THR A 77 -15.41 4.30 7.47
CA THR A 77 -16.41 3.51 6.71
C THR A 77 -15.78 2.79 5.52
N HIS A 78 -14.75 3.40 4.94
CA HIS A 78 -13.99 2.86 3.81
C HIS A 78 -12.50 3.04 4.11
N PRO A 79 -11.87 2.07 4.81
CA PRO A 79 -10.47 2.13 5.17
C PRO A 79 -9.53 2.05 3.96
N TYR A 80 -8.23 2.27 4.20
CA TYR A 80 -7.20 2.24 3.17
C TYR A 80 -6.18 1.12 3.38
N ILE A 81 -5.52 0.73 2.30
CA ILE A 81 -4.40 -0.22 2.28
C ILE A 81 -3.22 0.46 1.60
N ILE A 82 -2.09 0.52 2.29
CA ILE A 82 -0.83 1.00 1.73
C ILE A 82 -0.02 -0.22 1.29
N PHE A 83 0.24 -0.35 0.00
CA PHE A 83 1.17 -1.32 -0.58
C PHE A 83 2.55 -0.70 -0.72
N TYR A 84 3.58 -1.45 -0.33
CA TYR A 84 4.97 -0.99 -0.38
C TYR A 84 5.94 -2.14 -0.68
N PRO A 85 7.03 -1.87 -1.41
CA PRO A 85 7.94 -2.91 -1.87
C PRO A 85 8.89 -3.36 -0.74
N THR A 86 9.25 -4.64 -0.75
CA THR A 86 10.12 -5.24 0.28
C THR A 86 11.30 -6.02 -0.28
N VAL A 87 11.20 -6.51 -1.52
CA VAL A 87 12.26 -7.25 -2.18
C VAL A 87 12.58 -6.57 -3.51
N SER A 88 13.80 -6.04 -3.65
CA SER A 88 14.33 -5.47 -4.89
C SER A 88 14.92 -6.54 -5.80
N GLN A 89 15.13 -6.21 -7.07
CA GLN A 89 15.70 -7.14 -8.06
C GLN A 89 17.14 -7.58 -7.75
N ASP A 90 17.91 -6.72 -7.07
CA ASP A 90 19.34 -6.92 -6.78
C ASP A 90 19.64 -7.09 -5.28
N GLY A 91 18.62 -7.01 -4.42
CA GLY A 91 18.78 -7.06 -2.97
C GLY A 91 19.19 -5.73 -2.32
N LEU A 92 19.35 -4.65 -3.08
CA LEU A 92 19.62 -3.32 -2.52
C LEU A 92 18.36 -2.70 -1.90
N PRO A 93 18.47 -1.87 -0.85
CA PRO A 93 17.33 -1.17 -0.29
C PRO A 93 16.68 -0.22 -1.31
N PHE A 94 15.35 -0.17 -1.31
CA PHE A 94 14.64 0.85 -2.08
C PHE A 94 15.01 2.27 -1.60
N PRO A 95 15.00 3.27 -2.50
CA PRO A 95 15.26 4.66 -2.13
C PRO A 95 14.19 5.16 -1.16
N ILE A 96 14.55 6.09 -0.27
CA ILE A 96 13.58 6.78 0.59
C ILE A 96 12.61 7.55 -0.29
N ASN A 97 11.31 7.46 0.02
CA ASN A 97 10.31 8.23 -0.68
C ASN A 97 10.42 9.71 -0.29
N ASN A 98 10.90 10.54 -1.22
CA ASN A 98 11.24 11.93 -0.95
C ASN A 98 10.03 12.74 -0.48
N LEU A 99 8.87 12.53 -1.10
CA LEU A 99 7.65 13.24 -0.73
C LEU A 99 7.17 12.86 0.68
N LEU A 100 7.24 11.57 1.04
CA LEU A 100 6.83 11.13 2.36
C LEU A 100 7.79 11.62 3.44
N ARG A 101 9.09 11.67 3.15
CA ARG A 101 10.08 12.35 3.99
C ARG A 101 9.72 13.82 4.21
N GLU A 102 9.33 14.55 3.16
CA GLU A 102 8.90 15.95 3.27
C GLU A 102 7.60 16.11 4.07
N ILE A 103 6.62 15.20 3.87
CA ILE A 103 5.36 15.17 4.63
C ILE A 103 5.64 14.98 6.13
N GLN A 104 6.58 14.10 6.48
CA GLN A 104 6.97 13.85 7.88
C GLN A 104 7.81 15.00 8.45
N GLY A 105 8.61 15.68 7.62
CA GLY A 105 9.35 16.87 8.00
C GLY A 105 10.23 16.63 9.24
N PRO A 106 10.09 17.43 10.31
CA PRO A 106 10.87 17.24 11.54
C PRO A 106 10.65 15.91 12.26
N LEU A 107 9.54 15.21 12.00
CA LEU A 107 9.23 13.90 12.59
C LEU A 107 9.83 12.73 11.79
N PHE A 108 10.49 13.02 10.67
CA PHE A 108 11.11 11.99 9.83
C PHE A 108 12.16 11.19 10.60
N ARG A 109 12.08 9.86 10.47
CA ARG A 109 13.04 8.90 11.02
C ARG A 109 13.41 7.90 9.94
N GLU A 110 14.70 7.82 9.59
CA GLU A 110 15.16 6.98 8.47
C GLU A 110 14.92 5.48 8.72
N GLU A 111 15.03 5.03 9.97
CA GLU A 111 14.79 3.62 10.36
C GLU A 111 13.37 3.12 10.05
N VAL A 112 12.38 4.02 9.99
CA VAL A 112 10.99 3.72 9.67
C VAL A 112 10.52 4.48 8.43
N ALA A 113 11.44 4.86 7.56
CA ALA A 113 11.10 5.58 6.34
C ALA A 113 10.33 4.70 5.38
N TRP A 114 9.30 5.27 4.75
CA TRP A 114 8.69 4.67 3.57
C TRP A 114 9.68 4.69 2.41
N ARG A 115 9.88 3.54 1.77
CA ARG A 115 10.85 3.37 0.69
C ARG A 115 10.17 2.87 -0.58
N GLY A 116 10.71 3.29 -1.73
CA GLY A 116 10.18 3.00 -3.05
C GLY A 116 8.82 3.66 -3.31
N ASN A 117 8.23 3.29 -4.43
CA ASN A 117 6.89 3.74 -4.79
C ASN A 117 5.89 3.01 -3.89
N ILE A 118 5.01 3.76 -3.23
CA ILE A 118 3.91 3.18 -2.44
C ILE A 118 2.58 3.45 -3.13
N ILE A 119 1.67 2.49 -3.03
CA ILE A 119 0.35 2.56 -3.67
C ILE A 119 -0.70 2.46 -2.59
N ILE A 120 -1.61 3.43 -2.53
CA ILE A 120 -2.67 3.46 -1.54
C ILE A 120 -4.01 3.22 -2.20
N ALA A 121 -4.64 2.12 -1.81
CA ALA A 121 -5.96 1.72 -2.27
C ALA A 121 -7.01 1.87 -1.17
N LYS A 122 -8.27 1.86 -1.55
CA LYS A 122 -9.41 1.93 -0.64
C LYS A 122 -10.22 0.65 -0.72
N TYR A 123 -10.79 0.21 0.40
CA TYR A 123 -11.63 -0.98 0.44
C TYR A 123 -12.87 -0.75 1.32
N ARG A 124 -13.82 -1.68 1.19
CA ARG A 124 -15.01 -1.79 2.02
C ARG A 124 -15.00 -3.16 2.70
N ASP A 125 -15.56 -3.25 3.90
CA ASP A 125 -15.71 -4.49 4.67
C ASP A 125 -14.37 -5.18 4.97
N GLU A 126 -13.87 -6.02 4.05
CA GLU A 126 -12.67 -6.83 4.21
C GLU A 126 -11.56 -6.45 3.21
N PRO A 127 -10.28 -6.38 3.65
CA PRO A 127 -9.14 -6.14 2.77
C PRO A 127 -9.14 -7.11 1.59
N PHE A 128 -8.77 -6.63 0.40
CA PHE A 128 -8.63 -7.41 -0.85
C PHE A 128 -9.90 -8.06 -1.41
N SER A 129 -10.98 -8.13 -0.64
CA SER A 129 -12.23 -8.76 -1.07
C SER A 129 -13.14 -7.76 -1.78
N SER A 130 -13.15 -6.50 -1.29
CA SER A 130 -14.06 -5.45 -1.74
C SER A 130 -13.29 -4.14 -1.94
N MET A 131 -12.45 -4.09 -2.97
CA MET A 131 -11.72 -2.87 -3.35
C MET A 131 -12.66 -1.83 -3.96
N THR A 132 -12.41 -0.56 -3.66
CA THR A 132 -13.21 0.58 -4.14
C THR A 132 -12.29 1.67 -4.71
N ASN A 133 -12.81 2.50 -5.61
CA ASN A 133 -12.05 3.62 -6.15
C ASN A 133 -11.67 4.62 -5.05
N ALA A 134 -10.38 4.87 -4.92
CA ALA A 134 -9.87 6.05 -4.24
C ALA A 134 -10.07 7.28 -5.13
N SER A 135 -9.91 8.46 -4.55
CA SER A 135 -10.00 9.75 -5.22
C SER A 135 -8.94 10.71 -4.68
N ILE A 136 -8.66 11.79 -5.41
CA ILE A 136 -7.74 12.81 -4.93
C ILE A 136 -8.22 13.49 -3.63
N ALA A 137 -9.52 13.43 -3.32
CA ALA A 137 -10.09 13.92 -2.07
C ALA A 137 -9.68 13.08 -0.85
N ASP A 138 -9.16 11.87 -1.05
CA ASP A 138 -8.59 11.05 0.02
C ASP A 138 -7.18 11.52 0.43
N PHE A 139 -6.51 12.34 -0.40
CA PHE A 139 -5.14 12.78 -0.16
C PHE A 139 -4.92 13.47 1.20
N PRO A 140 -5.77 14.42 1.65
CA PRO A 140 -5.57 15.05 2.96
C PRO A 140 -5.64 14.06 4.14
N ILE A 141 -6.49 13.03 4.04
CA ILE A 141 -6.64 11.99 5.07
C ILE A 141 -5.38 11.13 5.11
N LEU A 142 -4.92 10.68 3.94
CA LEU A 142 -3.71 9.86 3.80
C LEU A 142 -2.47 10.63 4.21
N LYS A 143 -2.36 11.91 3.82
CA LYS A 143 -1.29 12.80 4.24
C LYS A 143 -1.25 12.92 5.77
N ASN A 144 -2.40 13.13 6.42
CA ASN A 144 -2.45 13.21 7.89
C ASN A 144 -1.93 11.93 8.56
N TYR A 145 -2.34 10.75 8.07
CA TYR A 145 -1.81 9.49 8.56
C TYR A 145 -0.28 9.39 8.37
N LEU A 146 0.20 9.66 7.15
CA LEU A 146 1.61 9.54 6.78
C LEU A 146 2.53 10.53 7.50
N MET A 147 2.00 11.65 8.02
CA MET A 147 2.75 12.62 8.81
C MET A 147 3.29 12.02 10.12
N THR A 148 2.54 11.12 10.76
CA THR A 148 2.91 10.53 12.06
C THR A 148 3.32 9.06 11.96
N HIS A 149 3.01 8.38 10.85
CA HIS A 149 3.24 6.95 10.68
C HIS A 149 4.36 6.65 9.68
N GLY A 150 5.44 6.03 10.18
CA GLY A 150 6.47 5.41 9.35
C GLY A 150 6.06 4.05 8.77
N SER A 151 6.90 3.52 7.89
CA SER A 151 6.78 2.13 7.43
C SER A 151 6.94 1.18 8.63
N PRO A 152 6.15 0.09 8.72
CA PRO A 152 6.32 -0.92 9.75
C PRO A 152 7.74 -1.50 9.74
N VAL A 153 8.35 -1.62 10.91
CA VAL A 153 9.66 -2.28 11.07
C VAL A 153 9.45 -3.79 10.96
N TYR A 154 10.24 -4.44 10.12
CA TYR A 154 10.28 -5.90 10.09
C TYR A 154 11.15 -6.40 11.24
N CYS A 155 10.51 -7.02 12.23
CA CYS A 155 11.18 -7.95 13.14
C CYS A 155 11.34 -9.30 12.44
#